data_AF-A0A7L0JBZ6-F1
#
_entry.id   AF-A0A7L0JBZ6-F1
#
_cell.length_a   1.000
_cell.length_b   1.000
_cell.length_c   1.000
_cell.angle_alpha   90.00
_cell.angle_beta   90.00
_cell.angle_gamma   90.00
#
_symmetry.space_group_name_H-M   'P 1'
#
loop_
_entity.id
_entity.type
_entity.pdbx_description
1 polymer ?
#
loop_
_entity_poly.entity_id
_entity_poly.type
_entity_poly.pdbx_seq_one_letter_code
_entity_poly.pdbx_strand_id
1 'polypeptide(L)' 'MLKQLLGPRYVQLLQNWTPTILTWGGVAGVGVIWGTDWKLILQYVPYIGGKYKTED' A
#
# COMPACT_ATOMS: atom_id res chain seq x y z
N MET A 1 0.17 -1.09 30.19
CA MET A 1 0.08 0.11 29.33
C MET A 1 -0.76 -0.15 28.08
N LEU A 2 -0.46 -1.17 27.25
CA LEU A 2 -1.26 -1.47 26.03
C LEU A 2 -2.76 -1.69 26.23
N LYS A 3 -3.19 -2.23 27.38
CA LYS A 3 -4.63 -2.46 27.68
C LYS A 3 -5.47 -1.19 27.67
N GLN A 4 -4.86 -0.01 27.85
CA GLN A 4 -5.55 1.28 27.78
C GLN A 4 -6.02 1.64 26.36
N LEU A 5 -5.44 1.01 25.33
CA LEU A 5 -5.80 1.21 23.91
C LEU A 5 -6.95 0.29 23.45
N LEU A 6 -7.42 -0.64 24.28
CA LEU A 6 -8.45 -1.63 23.94
C LEU A 6 -9.87 -1.20 24.37
N GLY A 7 -10.10 0.11 24.48
CA GLY A 7 -11.42 0.67 24.84
C GLY A 7 -12.33 0.92 23.64
N PRO A 8 -13.67 0.90 23.79
CA PRO A 8 -14.62 1.12 22.69
C PRO A 8 -14.38 2.40 21.89
N ARG A 9 -13.98 3.49 22.57
CA ARG A 9 -13.61 4.76 21.94
C ARG A 9 -12.42 4.65 21.00
N TYR A 10 -11.40 3.87 21.38
CA TYR A 10 -10.20 3.70 20.55
C TYR A 10 -10.47 2.81 19.34
N VAL A 11 -11.38 1.83 19.48
CA VAL A 11 -11.87 1.04 18.34
C VAL A 11 -12.62 1.93 17.34
N GLN A 12 -13.52 2.80 17.81
CA GLN A 12 -14.20 3.78 16.95
C GLN A 12 -13.23 4.75 16.29
N LEU A 13 -12.23 5.23 17.02
CA LEU A 13 -11.19 6.09 16.47
C LEU A 13 -10.43 5.36 15.36
N LEU A 14 -9.97 4.13 15.59
CA LEU A 14 -9.31 3.34 14.56
C LEU A 14 -10.19 3.16 13.32
N GLN A 15 -11.46 2.82 13.49
CA GLN A 15 -12.41 2.70 12.37
C GLN A 15 -12.51 3.99 11.54
N ASN A 16 -12.56 5.15 12.20
CA ASN A 16 -12.61 6.44 11.52
C ASN A 16 -11.30 6.76 10.78
N TRP A 17 -10.16 6.33 11.31
CA TRP A 17 -8.85 6.55 10.68
C TRP A 17 -8.48 5.48 9.65
N THR A 18 -9.15 4.32 9.64
CA THR A 18 -8.88 3.21 8.71
C THR A 18 -8.81 3.66 7.26
N PRO A 19 -9.76 4.43 6.71
CA PRO A 19 -9.67 4.86 5.31
C PRO A 19 -8.40 5.67 5.04
N THR A 20 -8.04 6.57 5.94
CA THR A 20 -6.85 7.44 5.81
C THR A 20 -5.57 6.62 5.83
N ILE A 21 -5.45 5.67 6.79
CA ILE A 21 -4.28 4.79 6.90
C ILE A 21 -4.14 3.93 5.64
N LEU A 22 -5.25 3.37 5.14
CA LEU A 22 -5.24 2.56 3.92
C LEU A 22 -4.85 3.39 2.69
N THR A 23 -5.36 4.62 2.56
CA THR A 23 -5.00 5.51 1.46
C THR A 23 -3.51 5.85 1.49
N TRP A 24 -2.98 6.29 2.62
CA TRP A 24 -1.56 6.63 2.73
C TRP A 24 -0.64 5.41 2.63
N GLY A 25 -1.07 4.25 3.13
CA GLY A 25 -0.39 2.98 2.92
C GLY A 25 -0.35 2.60 1.43
N GLY A 26 -1.44 2.80 0.70
CA GLY A 26 -1.50 2.62 -0.75
C GLY A 26 -0.56 3.58 -1.49
N VAL A 27 -0.56 4.87 -1.14
CA VAL A 27 0.35 5.87 -1.73
C VAL A 27 1.81 5.50 -1.48
N ALA A 28 2.17 5.17 -0.25
CA ALA A 28 3.53 4.74 0.09
C ALA A 28 3.93 3.46 -0.65
N GLY A 29 3.03 2.47 -0.71
CA GLY A 29 3.25 1.22 -1.43
C GLY A 29 3.52 1.45 -2.92
N VAL A 30 2.68 2.24 -3.59
CA VAL A 30 2.89 2.63 -5.00
C VAL A 30 4.19 3.43 -5.18
N GLY A 31 4.50 4.32 -4.24
CA GLY A 31 5.75 5.08 -4.24
C GLY A 31 7.00 4.19 -4.18
N VAL A 32 7.00 3.16 -3.33
CA VAL A 32 8.09 2.17 -3.26
C VAL A 32 8.19 1.37 -4.56
N ILE A 33 7.05 0.89 -5.08
CA ILE A 33 7.00 0.14 -6.35
C ILE A 33 7.64 0.95 -7.49
N TRP A 34 7.27 2.22 -7.60
CA TRP A 34 7.80 3.13 -8.59
C TRP A 34 9.29 3.45 -8.35
N GLY A 35 9.66 3.84 -7.13
CA GLY A 35 11.02 4.27 -6.80
C GLY A 35 12.08 3.17 -6.92
N THR A 36 11.67 1.91 -6.86
CA THR A 36 12.55 0.74 -7.01
C THR A 36 12.44 0.05 -8.36
N ASP A 37 11.59 0.57 -9.26
CA ASP A 37 11.24 -0.09 -10.53
C ASP A 37 10.89 -1.57 -10.34
N TRP A 38 10.02 -1.84 -9.34
CA TRP A 38 9.77 -3.20 -8.85
C TRP A 38 9.11 -4.09 -9.92
N LYS A 39 9.95 -4.85 -10.64
CA LYS A 39 9.54 -5.71 -11.77
C LYS A 39 8.38 -6.65 -11.42
N LEU A 40 8.42 -7.28 -10.25
CA LEU A 40 7.43 -8.29 -9.84
C LEU A 40 6.00 -7.78 -9.92
N ILE A 41 5.79 -6.49 -9.62
CA ILE A 41 4.49 -5.84 -9.68
C ILE A 41 4.32 -5.13 -11.02
N LEU A 42 5.30 -4.32 -11.43
CA LEU A 42 5.17 -3.45 -12.62
C LEU A 42 5.05 -4.22 -13.94
N GLN A 43 5.51 -5.47 -14.03
CA GLN A 43 5.34 -6.29 -15.24
C GLN A 43 3.87 -6.57 -15.58
N TYR A 44 2.97 -6.55 -14.58
CA TYR A 44 1.54 -6.78 -14.77
C TYR A 44 0.74 -5.50 -15.03
N VAL A 45 1.37 -4.32 -14.89
CA VAL A 45 0.70 -3.04 -15.09
C VAL A 45 0.61 -2.75 -16.60
N PRO A 46 -0.60 -2.55 -17.16
CA PRO A 46 -0.76 -2.15 -18.56
C PRO A 46 0.06 -0.90 -18.90
N TYR A 47 0.58 -0.82 -20.12
CA TYR A 47 1.48 0.24 -20.62
C TYR A 47 2.89 0.31 -20.01
N ILE A 48 3.08 -0.07 -18.75
CA ILE A 48 4.42 -0.08 -18.09
C ILE A 48 5.13 -1.41 -18.28
N GLY A 49 4.40 -2.52 -18.18
CA GLY A 49 4.97 -3.88 -18.15
C GLY A 49 5.75 -4.29 -19.41
N GLY A 50 5.56 -3.58 -20.52
CA GLY A 50 6.28 -3.82 -21.78
C GLY A 50 7.80 -3.78 -21.64
N LYS A 51 8.34 -2.94 -20.75
CA LYS A 51 9.79 -2.81 -20.52
C LYS A 51 10.45 -4.04 -19.88
N TYR A 52 9.66 -4.99 -19.39
CA TYR A 52 10.13 -6.18 -18.70
C TYR A 52 9.96 -7.48 -19.50
N LYS A 53 9.39 -7.40 -20.69
CA LYS A 53 9.25 -8.55 -21.59
C LYS A 53 10.64 -8.95 -22.08
N THR A 54 10.99 -10.21 -21.90
CA THR A 54 12.10 -10.83 -22.63
C THR A 54 11.60 -11.24 -24.00
N GLU A 55 12.41 -11.03 -25.03
CA GLU A 55 12.22 -11.63 -26.34
C GLU A 55 12.52 -13.14 -26.21
N ASP A 56 11.65 -13.99 -26.76
CA ASP A 56 11.91 -15.43 -26.90
C ASP A 56 12.98 -15.67 -27.98
#